data_AF-A0A8S0FWW4-F1
#
_entry.id   AF-A0A8S0FWW4-F1
#
_cell.length_a   1.000
_cell.length_b   1.000
_cell.length_c   1.000
_cell.angle_alpha   90.00
_cell.angle_beta   90.00
_cell.angle_gamma   90.00
#
_symmetry.space_group_name_H-M   'P 1'
#
loop_
_entity.id
_entity.type
_entity.pdbx_description
1 polymer ?
#
loop_
_entity_poly.entity_id
_entity_poly.type
_entity_poly.pdbx_seq_one_letter_code
_entity_poly.pdbx_strand_id
1 'polypeptide(L)'
;MTQTFIPGKDAALEDSIARFQQKLSVSRWKTEDLGFQIEEASWLNPVPNVWSVHIRDKECALCFTNGKGATKKAALASALGEYFERLSTNYFFADFWLGETIANGPFVHYPNEKWFPLTENDDVPEGLLDDRLRAFYDPENELTGSMLIDLQSGNEDRGICGLPFTRQSDNQTIYIPMNIIGNLYVSNGMSAGNTRNEAGTRSGVIRSFRTLREKPHYC
;
A
#
# COMPACT_ATOMS: atom_id res chain seq x y z
N MET A 1 8.35 -25.59 19.51
CA MET A 1 8.36 -25.21 18.08
C MET A 1 9.74 -24.69 17.73
N THR A 2 10.27 -25.00 16.55
CA THR A 2 11.56 -24.46 16.09
C THR A 2 11.41 -22.99 15.70
N GLN A 3 12.30 -22.12 16.18
CA GLN A 3 12.35 -20.70 15.79
C GLN A 3 13.58 -20.43 14.93
N THR A 4 13.38 -19.77 13.79
CA THR A 4 14.42 -19.44 12.82
C THR A 4 14.55 -17.92 12.70
N PHE A 5 15.71 -17.37 13.09
CA PHE A 5 16.03 -15.96 12.94
C PHE A 5 16.97 -15.74 11.75
N ILE A 6 16.69 -14.73 10.93
CA ILE A 6 17.54 -14.33 9.81
C ILE A 6 18.04 -12.89 10.00
N PRO A 7 19.21 -12.51 9.45
CA PRO A 7 19.72 -11.15 9.58
C PRO A 7 18.73 -10.08 9.08
N GLY A 8 18.59 -8.99 9.84
CA GLY A 8 17.72 -7.86 9.45
C GLY A 8 16.21 -8.11 9.57
N LYS A 9 15.80 -9.08 10.40
CA LYS A 9 14.42 -9.34 10.79
C LYS A 9 14.27 -9.28 12.31
N ASP A 10 13.20 -8.63 12.76
CA ASP A 10 12.96 -8.40 14.19
C ASP A 10 12.13 -9.52 14.84
N ALA A 11 11.74 -10.56 14.09
CA ALA A 11 11.00 -11.71 14.58
C ALA A 11 11.43 -13.00 13.87
N ALA A 12 11.13 -14.15 14.49
CA ALA A 12 11.35 -15.45 13.87
C ALA A 12 10.40 -15.65 12.68
N LEU A 13 10.86 -16.40 11.67
CA LEU A 13 10.08 -16.65 10.45
C LEU A 13 8.73 -17.32 10.74
N GLU A 14 8.73 -18.28 11.66
CA GLU A 14 7.53 -19.01 12.07
C GLU A 14 6.49 -18.09 12.71
N ASP A 15 6.95 -17.13 13.54
CA ASP A 15 6.09 -16.17 14.21
C ASP A 15 5.51 -15.16 13.20
N SER A 16 6.32 -14.67 12.26
CA SER A 16 5.85 -13.80 11.17
C SER A 16 4.80 -14.50 10.30
N ILE A 17 5.07 -15.72 9.86
CA ILE A 17 4.15 -16.50 9.01
C ILE A 17 2.82 -16.71 9.73
N ALA A 18 2.86 -17.23 10.96
CA ALA A 18 1.66 -17.50 11.75
C ALA A 18 0.84 -16.23 11.97
N ARG A 19 1.50 -15.12 12.33
CA ARG A 19 0.83 -13.83 12.56
C ARG A 19 0.20 -13.28 11.28
N PHE A 20 0.89 -13.34 10.16
CA PHE A 20 0.38 -12.84 8.88
C PHE A 20 -0.80 -13.69 8.37
N GLN A 21 -0.67 -15.02 8.39
CA GLN A 21 -1.74 -15.93 8.00
C GLN A 21 -2.98 -15.75 8.89
N GLN A 22 -2.79 -15.63 10.21
CA GLN A 22 -3.89 -15.39 11.14
C GLN A 22 -4.63 -14.09 10.80
N LYS A 23 -3.91 -12.97 10.62
CA LYS A 23 -4.52 -11.67 10.31
C LYS A 23 -5.25 -11.64 8.96
N LEU A 24 -4.76 -12.39 7.97
CA LEU A 24 -5.42 -12.49 6.66
C LEU A 24 -6.65 -13.37 6.74
N SER A 25 -6.60 -14.48 7.49
CA SER A 25 -7.64 -15.50 7.51
C SER A 25 -8.99 -14.97 7.98
N VAL A 26 -10.09 -15.64 7.57
CA VAL A 26 -11.42 -15.42 8.15
C VAL A 26 -11.49 -16.17 9.47
N SER A 27 -11.65 -15.50 10.60
CA SER A 27 -12.22 -16.13 11.79
C SER A 27 -13.59 -15.53 12.11
N ARG A 28 -14.60 -16.40 12.20
CA ARG A 28 -16.01 -16.05 12.50
C ARG A 28 -16.22 -15.35 13.85
N TRP A 29 -15.18 -15.22 14.68
CA TRP A 29 -15.27 -14.80 16.07
C TRP A 29 -14.36 -13.62 16.44
N LYS A 30 -13.46 -13.17 15.56
CA LYS A 30 -12.64 -11.97 15.78
C LYS A 30 -12.96 -10.91 14.73
N THR A 31 -13.40 -9.77 15.22
CA THR A 31 -13.69 -8.55 14.45
C THR A 31 -12.45 -7.88 13.84
N GLU A 32 -11.23 -8.36 14.12
CA GLU A 32 -9.97 -7.78 13.62
C GLU A 32 -9.36 -8.54 12.42
N ASP A 33 -9.95 -9.66 12.03
CA ASP A 33 -9.46 -10.52 10.96
C ASP A 33 -10.01 -10.04 9.60
N LEU A 34 -9.13 -9.90 8.59
CA LEU A 34 -9.46 -9.21 7.34
C LEU A 34 -10.31 -10.06 6.38
N GLY A 35 -10.38 -11.36 6.57
CA GLY A 35 -11.25 -12.24 5.78
C GLY A 35 -10.78 -12.54 4.35
N PHE A 36 -9.46 -12.55 4.11
CA PHE A 36 -8.82 -13.00 2.88
C PHE A 36 -8.53 -14.50 2.90
N GLN A 37 -8.83 -15.20 1.80
CA GLN A 37 -8.57 -16.63 1.66
C GLN A 37 -7.34 -16.88 0.78
N ILE A 38 -6.16 -16.74 1.37
CA ILE A 38 -4.90 -16.87 0.64
C ILE A 38 -4.49 -18.33 0.44
N GLU A 39 -4.12 -18.69 -0.78
CA GLU A 39 -3.51 -19.98 -1.11
C GLU A 39 -2.10 -19.83 -1.70
N GLU A 40 -1.25 -20.83 -1.42
CA GLU A 40 0.06 -20.99 -2.03
C GLU A 40 -0.10 -21.75 -3.36
N ALA A 41 -0.07 -21.04 -4.50
CA ALA A 41 -0.41 -21.63 -5.79
C ALA A 41 0.76 -22.39 -6.43
N SER A 42 2.00 -21.91 -6.27
CA SER A 42 3.17 -22.57 -6.84
C SER A 42 4.44 -22.30 -6.04
N TRP A 43 5.33 -23.30 -6.02
CA TRP A 43 6.60 -23.27 -5.31
C TRP A 43 7.74 -23.63 -6.25
N LEU A 44 8.86 -22.90 -6.15
CA LEU A 44 10.08 -23.19 -6.89
C LEU A 44 11.29 -23.21 -5.95
N ASN A 45 12.24 -24.09 -6.26
CA ASN A 45 13.56 -24.17 -5.64
C ASN A 45 14.58 -24.52 -6.73
N PRO A 46 14.90 -23.59 -7.65
CA PRO A 46 15.69 -23.90 -8.84
C PRO A 46 17.14 -24.30 -8.53
N VAL A 47 17.71 -23.79 -7.44
CA VAL A 47 19.07 -24.09 -6.98
C VAL A 47 19.13 -24.06 -5.44
N PRO A 48 20.15 -24.68 -4.80
CA PRO A 48 20.27 -24.66 -3.35
C PRO A 48 20.21 -23.24 -2.78
N ASN A 49 19.45 -23.08 -1.70
CA ASN A 49 19.27 -21.81 -0.98
C ASN A 49 18.57 -20.70 -1.79
N VAL A 50 17.78 -21.05 -2.82
CA VAL A 50 16.99 -20.08 -3.60
C VAL A 50 15.58 -20.61 -3.74
N TRP A 51 14.64 -20.00 -3.01
CA TRP A 51 13.23 -20.36 -3.00
C TRP A 51 12.37 -19.21 -3.47
N SER A 52 11.28 -19.54 -4.17
CA SER A 52 10.19 -18.62 -4.43
C SER A 52 8.82 -19.28 -4.28
N VAL A 53 7.81 -18.46 -3.98
CA VAL A 53 6.41 -18.88 -3.88
C VAL A 53 5.50 -17.83 -4.49
N HIS A 54 4.48 -18.27 -5.21
CA HIS A 54 3.36 -17.44 -5.63
C HIS A 54 2.17 -17.67 -4.70
N ILE A 55 1.61 -16.60 -4.13
CA ILE A 55 0.39 -16.66 -3.31
C ILE A 55 -0.68 -15.75 -3.90
N ARG A 56 -1.94 -16.14 -3.77
CA ARG A 56 -3.09 -15.37 -4.29
C ARG A 56 -4.32 -15.54 -3.41
N ASP A 57 -5.26 -14.60 -3.54
CA ASP A 57 -6.62 -14.79 -3.01
C ASP A 57 -7.40 -15.78 -3.87
N LYS A 58 -8.15 -16.67 -3.22
CA LYS A 58 -9.11 -17.56 -3.87
C LYS A 58 -10.33 -16.82 -4.43
N GLU A 59 -10.70 -15.72 -3.80
CA GLU A 59 -11.92 -14.97 -4.15
C GLU A 59 -11.65 -13.85 -5.16
N CYS A 60 -10.39 -13.43 -5.32
CA CYS A 60 -10.00 -12.39 -6.27
C CYS A 60 -8.68 -12.73 -6.98
N ALA A 61 -8.78 -13.18 -8.23
CA ALA A 61 -7.61 -13.60 -9.01
C ALA A 61 -6.60 -12.47 -9.30
N LEU A 62 -7.01 -11.20 -9.17
CA LEU A 62 -6.16 -10.02 -9.36
C LEU A 62 -5.26 -9.77 -8.13
N CYS A 63 -5.60 -10.31 -6.97
CA CYS A 63 -4.84 -10.10 -5.72
C CYS A 63 -3.84 -11.23 -5.49
N PHE A 64 -2.58 -11.01 -5.88
CA PHE A 64 -1.50 -11.97 -5.70
C PHE A 64 -0.16 -11.28 -5.43
N THR A 65 0.77 -12.01 -4.82
CA THR A 65 2.16 -11.54 -4.58
C THR A 65 3.15 -12.68 -4.70
N ASN A 66 4.44 -12.34 -4.78
CA ASN A 66 5.49 -13.33 -4.90
C ASN A 66 6.49 -13.19 -3.75
N GLY A 67 6.83 -14.31 -3.13
CA GLY A 67 7.86 -14.38 -2.11
C GLY A 67 9.16 -14.92 -2.65
N LYS A 68 10.28 -14.42 -2.13
CA LYS A 68 11.62 -14.94 -2.40
C LYS A 68 12.42 -15.07 -1.11
N GLY A 69 13.27 -16.07 -1.00
CA GLY A 69 14.09 -16.25 0.19
C GLY A 69 15.09 -17.40 0.09
N ALA A 70 16.04 -17.43 1.03
CA ALA A 70 17.06 -18.47 1.06
C ALA A 70 16.53 -19.84 1.53
N THR A 71 15.35 -19.85 2.14
CA THR A 71 14.66 -21.06 2.60
C THR A 71 13.18 -20.96 2.26
N LYS A 72 12.49 -22.11 2.26
CA LYS A 72 11.04 -22.17 2.03
C LYS A 72 10.26 -21.22 2.96
N LYS A 73 10.57 -21.21 4.26
CA LYS A 73 9.93 -20.31 5.24
C LYS A 73 10.23 -18.84 4.95
N ALA A 74 11.46 -18.51 4.57
CA ALA A 74 11.82 -17.12 4.24
C ALA A 74 11.05 -16.62 3.01
N ALA A 75 10.87 -17.47 1.99
CA ALA A 75 10.06 -17.13 0.83
C ALA A 75 8.58 -16.93 1.19
N LEU A 76 7.99 -17.80 2.02
CA LEU A 76 6.59 -17.62 2.46
C LEU A 76 6.39 -16.34 3.28
N ALA A 77 7.27 -16.08 4.25
CA ALA A 77 7.24 -14.85 5.03
C ALA A 77 7.39 -13.60 4.15
N SER A 78 8.22 -13.68 3.10
CA SER A 78 8.36 -12.61 2.09
C SER A 78 7.08 -12.39 1.30
N ALA A 79 6.43 -13.46 0.82
CA ALA A 79 5.19 -13.35 0.05
C ALA A 79 4.07 -12.71 0.89
N LEU A 80 3.87 -13.22 2.11
CA LEU A 80 2.85 -12.70 3.03
C LEU A 80 3.14 -11.25 3.41
N GLY A 81 4.41 -10.90 3.65
CA GLY A 81 4.82 -9.51 3.89
C GLY A 81 4.48 -8.60 2.71
N GLU A 82 4.79 -9.00 1.48
CA GLU A 82 4.43 -8.27 0.27
C GLU A 82 2.90 -8.16 0.13
N TYR A 83 2.14 -9.20 0.47
CA TYR A 83 0.67 -9.14 0.47
C TYR A 83 0.13 -8.06 1.41
N PHE A 84 0.65 -7.99 2.64
CA PHE A 84 0.32 -6.94 3.59
C PHE A 84 0.73 -5.55 3.09
N GLU A 85 1.90 -5.44 2.47
CA GLU A 85 2.38 -4.20 1.86
C GLU A 85 1.39 -3.69 0.80
N ARG A 86 1.01 -4.53 -0.17
CA ARG A 86 0.11 -4.15 -1.26
C ARG A 86 -1.32 -3.90 -0.81
N LEU A 87 -1.82 -4.66 0.17
CA LEU A 87 -3.11 -4.37 0.82
C LEU A 87 -3.09 -3.02 1.54
N SER A 88 -2.03 -2.75 2.31
CA SER A 88 -1.94 -1.54 3.14
C SER A 88 -1.87 -0.25 2.32
N THR A 89 -1.41 -0.36 1.08
CA THR A 89 -1.25 0.76 0.14
C THR A 89 -2.35 0.82 -0.92
N ASN A 90 -3.38 -0.04 -0.83
CA ASN A 90 -4.42 -0.22 -1.85
C ASN A 90 -3.86 -0.54 -3.25
N TYR A 91 -2.62 -1.05 -3.35
CA TYR A 91 -1.91 -1.12 -4.63
C TYR A 91 -2.46 -2.18 -5.59
N PHE A 92 -3.17 -3.20 -5.10
CA PHE A 92 -3.90 -4.13 -5.98
C PHE A 92 -4.97 -3.42 -6.82
N PHE A 93 -5.42 -2.25 -6.39
CA PHE A 93 -6.53 -1.51 -6.99
C PHE A 93 -6.07 -0.24 -7.72
N ALA A 94 -4.75 0.00 -7.79
CA ALA A 94 -4.18 1.26 -8.29
C ALA A 94 -4.46 1.51 -9.78
N ASP A 95 -4.72 0.46 -10.57
CA ASP A 95 -4.96 0.54 -12.01
C ASP A 95 -6.46 0.51 -12.37
N PHE A 96 -7.35 0.58 -11.38
CA PHE A 96 -8.79 0.43 -11.59
C PHE A 96 -9.57 1.64 -11.08
N TRP A 97 -10.63 1.99 -11.82
CA TRP A 97 -11.72 2.80 -11.31
C TRP A 97 -12.62 1.94 -10.41
N LEU A 98 -13.02 2.45 -9.24
CA LEU A 98 -13.69 1.67 -8.20
C LEU A 98 -15.22 1.82 -8.19
N GLY A 99 -15.76 2.54 -9.16
CA GLY A 99 -17.19 2.73 -9.33
C GLY A 99 -17.77 3.90 -8.53
N GLU A 100 -18.95 4.34 -8.95
CA GLU A 100 -19.64 5.52 -8.42
C GLU A 100 -19.94 5.42 -6.91
N THR A 101 -20.31 4.24 -6.42
CA THR A 101 -20.60 4.01 -4.99
C THR A 101 -19.39 4.30 -4.12
N ILE A 102 -18.20 3.88 -4.54
CA ILE A 102 -16.95 4.13 -3.80
C ILE A 102 -16.53 5.59 -3.96
N ALA A 103 -16.61 6.12 -5.18
CA ALA A 103 -16.25 7.51 -5.49
C ALA A 103 -17.04 8.53 -4.64
N ASN A 104 -18.28 8.19 -4.26
CA ASN A 104 -19.17 9.01 -3.41
C ASN A 104 -19.25 8.51 -1.96
N GLY A 105 -18.45 7.51 -1.59
CA GLY A 105 -18.41 6.97 -0.23
C GLY A 105 -17.73 7.92 0.78
N PRO A 106 -17.75 7.57 2.08
CA PRO A 106 -17.15 8.38 3.13
C PRO A 106 -15.67 8.71 2.88
N PHE A 107 -14.92 7.75 2.35
CA PHE A 107 -13.57 7.89 1.84
C PHE A 107 -13.35 6.95 0.65
N VAL A 108 -12.42 7.27 -0.24
CA VAL A 108 -12.05 6.43 -1.39
C VAL A 108 -10.82 5.60 -1.09
N HIS A 109 -9.75 6.21 -0.56
CA HIS A 109 -8.47 5.57 -0.26
C HIS A 109 -8.35 5.29 1.22
N TYR A 110 -8.42 6.35 2.05
CA TYR A 110 -8.22 6.27 3.49
C TYR A 110 -9.10 7.26 4.26
N PRO A 111 -9.56 6.94 5.49
CA PRO A 111 -10.33 7.86 6.33
C PRO A 111 -9.63 9.19 6.67
N ASN A 112 -8.30 9.26 6.54
CA ASN A 112 -7.50 10.46 6.79
C ASN A 112 -7.05 11.15 5.49
N GLU A 113 -7.59 10.74 4.33
CA GLU A 113 -7.44 11.49 3.09
C GLU A 113 -8.11 12.85 3.20
N LYS A 114 -7.68 13.79 2.36
CA LYS A 114 -8.28 15.12 2.28
C LYS A 114 -8.61 15.44 0.84
N TRP A 115 -9.84 15.91 0.62
CA TRP A 115 -10.32 16.34 -0.68
C TRP A 115 -10.14 17.86 -0.82
N PHE A 116 -9.58 18.26 -1.95
CA PHE A 116 -9.33 19.66 -2.30
C PHE A 116 -10.15 19.98 -3.55
N PRO A 117 -11.27 20.72 -3.42
CA PRO A 117 -12.06 21.13 -4.56
C PRO A 117 -11.21 21.89 -5.60
N LEU A 118 -11.58 21.76 -6.87
CA LEU A 118 -10.95 22.53 -7.93
C LEU A 118 -11.20 24.04 -7.74
N THR A 119 -10.23 24.84 -8.13
CA THR A 119 -10.30 26.30 -8.11
C THR A 119 -10.96 26.81 -9.39
N GLU A 120 -11.50 28.04 -9.38
CA GLU A 120 -12.15 28.63 -10.56
C GLU A 120 -11.20 28.82 -11.75
N ASN A 121 -9.90 29.00 -11.48
CA ASN A 121 -8.86 29.16 -12.49
C ASN A 121 -8.10 27.84 -12.79
N ASP A 122 -8.54 26.72 -12.23
CA ASP A 122 -7.93 25.40 -12.36
C ASP A 122 -6.47 25.31 -11.88
N ASP A 123 -6.05 26.21 -10.97
CA ASP A 123 -4.78 26.10 -10.27
C ASP A 123 -4.81 24.93 -9.27
N VAL A 124 -3.64 24.31 -9.04
CA VAL A 124 -3.47 23.30 -7.98
C VAL A 124 -3.74 23.93 -6.59
N PRO A 125 -4.80 23.51 -5.87
CA PRO A 125 -5.26 24.14 -4.63
C PRO A 125 -4.16 24.33 -3.57
N GLU A 126 -4.23 25.43 -2.81
CA GLU A 126 -3.38 25.64 -1.65
C GLU A 126 -3.59 24.54 -0.60
N GLY A 127 -2.49 24.08 0.02
CA GLY A 127 -2.50 22.99 1.00
C GLY A 127 -2.25 21.60 0.42
N LEU A 128 -2.21 21.45 -0.91
CA LEU A 128 -1.55 20.34 -1.58
C LEU A 128 -0.07 20.66 -1.81
N LEU A 129 0.77 19.64 -1.64
CA LEU A 129 2.23 19.72 -1.81
C LEU A 129 2.88 20.77 -0.88
N ASP A 130 4.21 20.88 -0.96
CA ASP A 130 4.97 22.01 -0.43
C ASP A 130 5.73 22.71 -1.57
N ASP A 131 6.36 23.85 -1.30
CA ASP A 131 7.08 24.65 -2.31
C ASP A 131 8.13 23.83 -3.07
N ARG A 132 8.82 22.91 -2.38
CA ARG A 132 9.85 22.07 -2.98
C ARG A 132 9.25 21.04 -3.93
N LEU A 133 8.14 20.42 -3.55
CA LEU A 133 7.43 19.46 -4.38
C LEU A 133 6.78 20.12 -5.58
N ARG A 134 6.20 21.32 -5.42
CA ARG A 134 5.65 22.11 -6.53
C ARG A 134 6.73 22.41 -7.57
N ALA A 135 7.88 22.96 -7.14
CA ALA A 135 8.99 23.22 -8.04
C ALA A 135 9.57 21.95 -8.72
N PHE A 136 9.43 20.78 -8.10
CA PHE A 136 9.92 19.53 -8.66
C PHE A 136 8.96 18.92 -9.71
N TYR A 137 7.66 18.90 -9.44
CA TYR A 137 6.67 18.32 -10.36
C TYR A 137 6.22 19.31 -11.44
N ASP A 138 6.27 20.60 -11.14
CA ASP A 138 5.74 21.67 -11.99
C ASP A 138 6.73 22.84 -12.10
N PRO A 139 7.91 22.62 -12.71
CA PRO A 139 8.94 23.65 -12.84
C PRO A 139 8.52 24.85 -13.71
N GLU A 140 7.62 24.63 -14.68
CA GLU A 140 7.16 25.65 -15.63
C GLU A 140 5.82 26.31 -15.21
N ASN A 141 5.20 25.87 -14.10
CA ASN A 141 3.90 26.33 -13.62
C ASN A 141 2.76 26.11 -14.64
N GLU A 142 2.71 24.91 -15.22
CA GLU A 142 1.72 24.49 -16.22
C GLU A 142 0.76 23.42 -15.68
N LEU A 143 0.94 22.95 -14.44
CA LEU A 143 0.09 21.93 -13.84
C LEU A 143 -1.26 22.51 -13.41
N THR A 144 -2.34 21.90 -13.88
CA THR A 144 -3.70 22.27 -13.46
C THR A 144 -4.28 21.27 -12.47
N GLY A 145 -5.28 21.71 -11.70
CA GLY A 145 -5.96 20.88 -10.70
C GLY A 145 -6.71 19.71 -11.31
N SER A 146 -7.41 19.93 -12.43
CA SER A 146 -8.19 18.92 -13.17
C SER A 146 -7.34 17.74 -13.66
N MET A 147 -6.05 17.93 -13.89
CA MET A 147 -5.11 16.84 -14.26
C MET A 147 -4.82 15.88 -13.10
N LEU A 148 -5.12 16.27 -11.86
CA LEU A 148 -4.70 15.56 -10.64
C LEU A 148 -5.81 14.73 -9.98
N ILE A 149 -6.94 14.55 -10.65
CA ILE A 149 -8.02 13.67 -10.18
C ILE A 149 -7.51 12.22 -10.13
N ASP A 150 -7.78 11.52 -9.03
CA ASP A 150 -7.35 10.14 -8.86
C ASP A 150 -8.18 9.17 -9.72
N LEU A 151 -7.50 8.17 -10.31
CA LEU A 151 -8.15 7.18 -11.17
C LEU A 151 -9.24 6.38 -10.45
N GLN A 152 -9.04 6.10 -9.16
CA GLN A 152 -9.92 5.24 -8.38
C GLN A 152 -11.31 5.86 -8.18
N SER A 153 -11.37 7.17 -7.94
CA SER A 153 -12.63 7.90 -7.82
C SER A 153 -13.16 8.36 -9.18
N GLY A 154 -12.30 8.94 -10.02
CA GLY A 154 -12.72 9.71 -11.20
C GLY A 154 -13.68 10.86 -10.86
N ASN A 155 -13.69 11.35 -9.61
CA ASN A 155 -14.71 12.26 -9.09
C ASN A 155 -14.22 13.72 -9.10
N GLU A 156 -14.31 14.35 -10.26
CA GLU A 156 -13.89 15.75 -10.46
C GLU A 156 -14.67 16.73 -9.57
N ASP A 157 -15.99 16.50 -9.40
CA ASP A 157 -16.85 17.33 -8.54
C ASP A 157 -16.40 17.33 -7.07
N ARG A 158 -15.85 16.21 -6.60
CA ARG A 158 -15.29 16.08 -5.24
C ARG A 158 -13.89 16.70 -5.13
N GLY A 159 -13.18 16.82 -6.25
CA GLY A 159 -11.87 17.45 -6.36
C GLY A 159 -10.69 16.48 -6.26
N ILE A 160 -9.52 17.01 -5.89
CA ILE A 160 -8.27 16.26 -5.83
C ILE A 160 -8.14 15.55 -4.50
N CYS A 161 -7.95 14.23 -4.52
CA CYS A 161 -7.68 13.44 -3.33
C CYS A 161 -6.19 13.50 -2.93
N GLY A 162 -5.89 14.16 -1.81
CA GLY A 162 -4.57 14.26 -1.21
C GLY A 162 -4.36 13.24 -0.08
N LEU A 163 -3.26 12.50 -0.13
CA LEU A 163 -2.87 11.55 0.91
C LEU A 163 -1.83 12.18 1.85
N PRO A 164 -1.99 12.03 3.18
CA PRO A 164 -1.07 12.62 4.15
C PRO A 164 0.25 11.84 4.27
N PHE A 165 1.38 12.52 4.05
CA PHE A 165 2.74 12.03 4.30
C PHE A 165 3.43 12.86 5.38
N THR A 166 4.31 12.23 6.14
CA THR A 166 5.13 12.92 7.16
C THR A 166 6.49 13.28 6.60
N ARG A 167 6.73 14.57 6.38
CA ARG A 167 8.05 15.06 5.98
C ARG A 167 9.04 14.84 7.12
N GLN A 168 10.14 14.14 6.84
CA GLN A 168 11.04 13.64 7.88
C GLN A 168 11.91 14.74 8.52
N SER A 169 12.16 15.85 7.82
CA SER A 169 13.02 16.93 8.33
C SER A 169 12.43 17.70 9.50
N ASP A 170 11.10 17.79 9.57
CA ASP A 170 10.38 18.64 10.53
C ASP A 170 9.06 18.03 11.03
N ASN A 171 8.75 16.81 10.62
CA ASN A 171 7.57 16.05 11.02
C ASN A 171 6.23 16.70 10.61
N GLN A 172 6.24 17.61 9.63
CA GLN A 172 5.03 18.22 9.10
C GLN A 172 4.26 17.25 8.21
N THR A 173 2.93 17.35 8.24
CA THR A 173 2.04 16.62 7.33
C THR A 173 1.92 17.36 6.02
N ILE A 174 2.29 16.70 4.92
CA ILE A 174 2.14 17.19 3.55
C ILE A 174 1.14 16.30 2.83
N TYR A 175 0.18 16.90 2.14
CA TYR A 175 -0.77 16.15 1.31
C TYR A 175 -0.24 16.05 -0.11
N ILE A 176 -0.01 14.81 -0.59
CA ILE A 176 0.43 14.55 -1.96
C ILE A 176 -0.76 13.94 -2.72
N PRO A 177 -1.14 14.49 -3.90
CA PRO A 177 -2.22 13.94 -4.71
C PRO A 177 -2.01 12.46 -5.02
N MET A 178 -3.07 11.66 -4.87
CA MET A 178 -3.02 10.24 -5.21
C MET A 178 -2.67 10.01 -6.68
N ASN A 179 -3.11 10.90 -7.57
CA ASN A 179 -2.74 10.87 -8.99
C ASN A 179 -1.21 10.92 -9.21
N ILE A 180 -0.49 11.82 -8.52
CA ILE A 180 0.98 11.92 -8.60
C ILE A 180 1.62 10.64 -8.04
N ILE A 181 1.10 10.12 -6.93
CA ILE A 181 1.62 8.89 -6.30
C ILE A 181 1.48 7.70 -7.25
N GLY A 182 0.29 7.50 -7.80
CA GLY A 182 -0.02 6.40 -8.71
C GLY A 182 0.81 6.43 -9.99
N ASN A 183 0.97 7.62 -10.60
CA ASN A 183 1.69 7.74 -11.87
C ASN A 183 3.21 7.68 -11.73
N LEU A 184 3.79 8.34 -10.71
CA LEU A 184 5.24 8.54 -10.65
C LEU A 184 5.97 7.55 -9.74
N TYR A 185 5.30 7.05 -8.70
CA TYR A 185 5.95 6.25 -7.66
C TYR A 185 5.55 4.79 -7.68
N VAL A 186 4.37 4.46 -8.19
CA VAL A 186 3.89 3.08 -8.32
C VAL A 186 4.12 2.28 -7.02
N SER A 187 4.69 1.08 -7.07
CA SER A 187 5.04 0.29 -5.88
C SER A 187 6.40 0.64 -5.27
N ASN A 188 7.16 1.59 -5.83
CA ASN A 188 8.48 1.92 -5.33
C ASN A 188 8.42 2.59 -3.96
N GLY A 189 9.19 2.06 -3.01
CA GLY A 189 9.27 2.59 -1.65
C GLY A 189 8.27 1.99 -0.67
N MET A 190 7.35 1.14 -1.12
CA MET A 190 6.44 0.43 -0.22
C MET A 190 7.19 -0.64 0.60
N SER A 191 6.78 -0.83 1.85
CA SER A 191 7.26 -1.95 2.66
C SER A 191 6.31 -2.35 3.78
N ALA A 192 6.35 -3.63 4.14
CA ALA A 192 5.81 -4.17 5.37
C ALA A 192 6.89 -4.90 6.18
N GLY A 193 6.70 -4.96 7.50
CA GLY A 193 7.65 -5.59 8.41
C GLY A 193 7.01 -5.89 9.77
N ASN A 194 7.72 -6.64 10.60
CA ASN A 194 7.22 -6.99 11.95
C ASN A 194 7.16 -5.76 12.87
N THR A 195 8.05 -4.79 12.66
CA THR A 195 8.15 -3.53 13.38
C THR A 195 8.17 -2.35 12.40
N ARG A 196 7.91 -1.14 12.92
CA ARG A 196 7.99 0.11 12.14
C ARG A 196 9.39 0.35 11.59
N ASN A 197 10.43 0.05 12.36
CA ASN A 197 11.81 0.25 11.94
C ASN A 197 12.22 -0.78 10.88
N GLU A 198 11.81 -2.05 11.02
CA GLU A 198 12.05 -3.08 10.01
C GLU A 198 11.44 -2.68 8.66
N ALA A 199 10.17 -2.25 8.67
CA ALA A 199 9.49 -1.77 7.48
C ALA A 199 10.18 -0.51 6.90
N GLY A 200 10.51 0.47 7.76
CA GLY A 200 11.12 1.73 7.33
C GLY A 200 12.57 1.63 6.84
N THR A 201 13.25 0.52 7.11
CA THR A 201 14.60 0.19 6.57
C THR A 201 14.51 -0.49 5.21
N ARG A 202 13.37 -1.15 4.92
CA ARG A 202 13.10 -1.84 3.64
C ARG A 202 12.39 -0.94 2.62
N SER A 203 11.62 0.04 3.09
CA SER A 203 11.05 1.12 2.27
C SER A 203 12.15 2.04 1.74
N GLY A 204 12.12 2.31 0.43
CA GLY A 204 12.74 3.50 -0.14
C GLY A 204 12.15 4.80 0.44
N VAL A 205 12.58 5.95 -0.10
CA VAL A 205 12.42 7.33 0.44
C VAL A 205 10.98 7.72 0.88
N ILE A 206 9.94 7.01 0.41
CA ILE A 206 8.53 7.26 0.75
C ILE A 206 8.09 6.36 1.91
N ARG A 207 7.77 6.98 3.05
CA ARG A 207 7.28 6.29 4.26
C ARG A 207 5.81 6.65 4.50
N SER A 208 4.92 5.68 4.26
CA SER A 208 3.56 5.69 4.82
C SER A 208 3.42 4.45 5.71
N PHE A 209 3.20 4.66 7.01
CA PHE A 209 3.05 3.57 7.98
C PHE A 209 1.57 3.43 8.33
N ARG A 210 0.98 2.26 8.06
CA ARG A 210 -0.40 2.00 8.43
C ARG A 210 -0.61 0.59 8.94
N THR A 211 -1.47 0.47 9.94
CA THR A 211 -1.99 -0.81 10.43
C THR A 211 -3.32 -1.06 9.72
N LEU A 212 -3.41 -2.11 8.91
CA LEU A 212 -4.68 -2.59 8.38
C LEU A 212 -5.61 -2.98 9.54
N ARG A 213 -6.81 -2.40 9.58
CA ARG A 213 -7.86 -2.70 10.57
C ARG A 213 -9.11 -3.30 9.95
N GLU A 214 -9.34 -3.11 8.65
CA GLU A 214 -10.54 -3.56 7.93
C GLU A 214 -10.17 -4.00 6.51
N LYS A 215 -10.94 -4.96 5.96
CA LYS A 215 -10.81 -5.40 4.57
C LYS A 215 -11.23 -4.24 3.66
N PRO A 216 -10.44 -3.87 2.64
CA PRO A 216 -10.93 -3.02 1.58
C PRO A 216 -12.16 -3.64 0.93
N HIS A 217 -13.26 -2.90 0.78
CA HIS A 217 -14.55 -3.40 0.25
C HIS A 217 -14.53 -3.78 -1.25
N TYR A 218 -13.36 -3.78 -1.87
CA TYR A 218 -13.17 -4.03 -3.30
C TYR A 218 -13.13 -5.52 -3.67
N CYS A 219 -13.14 -6.42 -2.66
CA CYS A 219 -13.15 -7.88 -2.81
C CYS A 219 -14.05 -8.54 -1.75
#